data_AF-F4RXW6-F1
#
_entry.id   AF-F4RXW6-F1
#
_cell.length_a   1.000
_cell.length_b   1.000
_cell.length_c   1.000
_cell.angle_alpha   90.00
_cell.angle_beta   90.00
_cell.angle_gamma   90.00
#
_symmetry.space_group_name_H-M   'P 1'
#
loop_
_entity.id
_entity.type
_entity.pdbx_description
1 polymer ?
#
loop_
_entity_poly.entity_id
_entity_poly.type
_entity_poly.pdbx_seq_one_letter_code
_entity_poly.pdbx_strand_id
1 'polypeptide(L)'
;MGGMGTVLIEEDPDFGKWGLTIKVSFRENEPLMPLNEYAQSGGERSKSTGLFLMALTQIAKTPFCAVDEINQGLDPDNERMLHNQVVASTCLDTTSQYFLITPKLLLNLNYHPKMRVLCINNGHWLPSEFKIRGFLENAKKNRLQRARQ
;
A
#
# COMPACT_ATOMS: atom_id res chain seq x y z
N MET A 1 -11.72 1.87 11.19
CA MET A 1 -12.27 0.50 11.18
C MET A 1 -11.13 -0.46 11.41
N GLY A 2 -11.10 -1.07 12.59
CA GLY A 2 -10.07 -2.05 12.98
C GLY A 2 -10.47 -3.44 12.51
N GLY A 3 -9.54 -4.14 11.87
CA GLY A 3 -9.63 -5.58 11.60
C GLY A 3 -8.52 -6.29 12.36
N MET A 4 -8.76 -7.54 12.74
CA MET A 4 -7.78 -8.40 13.38
C MET A 4 -7.25 -9.40 12.37
N GLY A 5 -5.96 -9.71 12.47
CA GLY A 5 -5.32 -10.72 11.63
C GLY A 5 -4.29 -11.50 12.44
N THR A 6 -4.17 -12.79 12.14
CA THR A 6 -3.11 -13.65 12.68
C THR A 6 -2.64 -14.64 11.62
N VAL A 7 -1.41 -15.10 11.76
CA VAL A 7 -0.81 -16.12 10.90
C VAL A 7 -0.54 -17.34 11.77
N LEU A 8 -1.05 -18.49 11.34
CA LEU A 8 -0.87 -19.77 12.02
C LEU A 8 -0.05 -20.69 11.13
N ILE A 9 0.83 -21.47 11.76
CA ILE A 9 1.50 -22.59 11.11
C ILE A 9 0.59 -23.79 11.23
N GLU A 10 0.29 -24.43 10.11
CA GLU A 10 -0.40 -25.72 10.08
C GLU A 10 0.65 -26.81 10.01
N GLU A 11 0.84 -27.50 11.14
CA GLU A 11 1.77 -28.61 11.25
C GLU A 11 1.12 -29.91 10.76
N ASP A 12 1.88 -30.71 10.03
CA ASP A 12 1.51 -32.05 9.58
C ASP A 12 2.67 -33.02 9.89
N PRO A 13 2.40 -34.31 10.17
CA PRO A 13 3.46 -35.32 10.32
C PRO A 13 4.42 -35.38 9.12
N ASP A 14 3.94 -35.09 7.91
CA ASP A 14 4.75 -34.89 6.72
C ASP A 14 5.16 -33.42 6.60
N PHE A 15 6.44 -33.13 6.77
CA PHE A 15 6.98 -31.76 6.66
C PHE A 15 6.65 -31.10 5.32
N GLY A 16 6.52 -31.88 4.23
CA GLY A 16 6.16 -31.35 2.92
C GLY A 16 4.73 -30.79 2.83
N LYS A 17 3.88 -31.10 3.82
CA LYS A 17 2.49 -30.63 3.91
C LYS A 17 2.29 -29.50 4.90
N TRP A 18 3.37 -29.00 5.50
CA TRP A 18 3.27 -27.85 6.37
C TRP A 18 2.71 -26.65 5.62
N GLY A 19 1.77 -25.97 6.27
CA GLY A 19 1.03 -24.87 5.70
C GLY A 19 1.15 -23.60 6.51
N LEU A 20 0.81 -22.49 5.88
CA LEU A 20 0.55 -21.22 6.57
C LEU A 20 -0.91 -20.85 6.34
N THR A 21 -1.63 -20.61 7.42
CA THR A 21 -3.02 -20.13 7.36
C THR A 21 -3.12 -18.74 7.94
N ILE A 22 -3.53 -17.81 7.09
CA ILE A 22 -3.86 -16.44 7.49
C ILE A 22 -5.32 -16.45 7.95
N LYS A 23 -5.59 -15.99 9.18
CA LYS A 23 -6.96 -15.78 9.66
C LYS A 23 -7.23 -14.31 9.88
N VAL A 24 -8.43 -13.87 9.53
CA VAL A 24 -8.84 -12.46 9.59
C VAL A 24 -10.25 -12.32 10.17
N SER A 25 -10.50 -11.16 10.78
CA SER A 25 -11.83 -10.71 11.19
C SER A 25 -11.93 -9.21 10.97
N PHE A 26 -13.01 -8.75 10.33
CA PHE A 26 -13.24 -7.34 10.00
C PHE A 26 -14.29 -6.69 10.90
N ARG A 27 -14.83 -7.44 11.86
CA ARG A 27 -15.87 -7.01 12.78
C ARG A 27 -15.48 -7.41 14.20
N GLU A 28 -15.65 -6.50 15.16
CA GLU A 28 -15.15 -6.68 16.53
C GLU A 28 -15.72 -7.91 17.26
N ASN A 29 -16.91 -8.37 16.88
CA ASN A 29 -17.60 -9.51 17.50
C ASN A 29 -17.65 -10.77 16.62
N GLU A 30 -16.83 -10.86 15.56
CA GLU A 30 -16.75 -12.06 14.73
C GLU A 30 -15.45 -12.83 14.96
N PRO A 31 -15.51 -14.18 15.00
CA PRO A 31 -14.32 -14.99 15.15
C PRO A 31 -13.37 -14.84 13.96
N LEU A 32 -12.09 -15.05 14.20
CA LEU A 32 -11.08 -15.11 13.15
C LEU A 32 -11.36 -16.29 12.21
N MET A 33 -11.65 -15.99 10.94
CA MET A 33 -11.90 -16.98 9.90
C MET A 33 -10.69 -17.09 8.97
N PRO A 34 -10.40 -18.28 8.40
CA PRO A 34 -9.40 -18.43 7.36
C PRO A 34 -9.66 -17.44 6.22
N LEU A 35 -8.61 -16.81 5.72
CA LEU A 35 -8.65 -15.95 4.55
C LEU A 35 -8.92 -16.82 3.32
N ASN A 36 -10.15 -16.78 2.80
CA ASN A 36 -10.57 -17.58 1.66
C ASN A 36 -11.60 -16.82 0.81
N GLU A 37 -11.93 -17.39 -0.35
CA GLU A 37 -12.84 -16.74 -1.30
C GLU A 37 -14.32 -16.71 -0.87
N TYR A 38 -14.71 -17.56 0.07
CA TYR A 38 -16.11 -17.74 0.49
C TYR A 38 -16.52 -16.80 1.62
N ALA A 39 -15.60 -16.45 2.51
CA ALA A 39 -15.90 -15.72 3.74
C ALA A 39 -15.58 -14.21 3.67
N GLN A 40 -14.68 -13.79 2.78
CA GLN A 40 -14.27 -12.39 2.66
C GLN A 40 -14.52 -11.83 1.26
N SER A 41 -14.80 -10.54 1.16
CA SER A 41 -14.89 -9.83 -0.12
C SER A 41 -13.53 -9.73 -0.83
N GLY A 42 -13.55 -9.44 -2.14
CA GLY A 42 -12.32 -9.26 -2.91
C GLY A 42 -11.39 -8.16 -2.37
N GLY A 43 -11.96 -7.07 -1.86
CA GLY A 43 -11.21 -5.97 -1.23
C GLY A 43 -10.58 -6.38 0.09
N GLU A 44 -11.33 -7.08 0.95
CA GLU A 44 -10.82 -7.61 2.22
C GLU A 44 -9.69 -8.62 2.01
N ARG A 45 -9.81 -9.49 1.00
CA ARG A 45 -8.76 -10.43 0.63
C ARG A 45 -7.49 -9.71 0.19
N SER A 46 -7.62 -8.81 -0.79
CA SER A 46 -6.47 -8.07 -1.33
C SER A 46 -5.78 -7.22 -0.26
N LYS A 47 -6.56 -6.60 0.64
CA LYS A 47 -6.05 -5.82 1.77
C LYS A 47 -5.27 -6.68 2.77
N SER A 48 -5.82 -7.83 3.13
CA SER A 48 -5.18 -8.77 4.08
C SER A 48 -3.89 -9.33 3.52
N THR A 49 -3.89 -9.72 2.25
CA THR A 49 -2.69 -10.19 1.55
C THR A 49 -1.63 -9.10 1.47
N GLY A 50 -2.00 -7.87 1.11
CA GLY A 50 -1.07 -6.74 1.09
C GLY A 50 -0.43 -6.48 2.46
N LEU A 51 -1.22 -6.49 3.53
CA LEU A 51 -0.70 -6.33 4.90
C LEU A 51 0.23 -7.48 5.32
N PHE A 52 -0.11 -8.72 4.95
CA PHE A 52 0.75 -9.88 5.22
C PHE A 52 2.11 -9.76 4.50
N LEU A 53 2.10 -9.41 3.21
CA LEU A 53 3.34 -9.21 2.44
C LEU A 53 4.19 -8.09 3.04
N MET A 54 3.58 -6.99 3.48
CA MET A 54 4.29 -5.90 4.17
C MET A 54 4.90 -6.33 5.51
N ALA A 55 4.24 -7.22 6.26
CA ALA A 55 4.82 -7.77 7.48
C ALA A 55 6.06 -8.63 7.16
N LEU A 56 6.02 -9.40 6.07
CA LEU A 56 7.17 -10.18 5.62
C LEU A 56 8.34 -9.30 5.17
N THR A 57 8.08 -8.18 4.48
CA THR A 57 9.16 -7.27 4.04
C THR A 57 9.89 -6.62 5.22
N GLN A 58 9.22 -6.43 6.37
CA GLN A 58 9.88 -5.94 7.60
C GLN A 58 10.84 -6.96 8.22
N ILE A 59 10.56 -8.27 8.05
CA ILE A 59 11.39 -9.35 8.57
C ILE A 59 12.58 -9.62 7.63
N ALA A 60 12.37 -9.48 6.32
CA ALA A 60 13.38 -9.71 5.31
C ALA A 60 14.47 -8.61 5.32
N LYS A 61 15.64 -8.91 5.90
CA LYS A 61 16.81 -8.02 5.86
C LYS A 61 17.40 -7.96 4.45
N THR A 62 17.06 -6.93 3.70
CA THR A 62 17.58 -6.67 2.36
C THR A 62 18.16 -5.25 2.31
N PRO A 63 19.20 -4.97 1.49
CA PRO A 63 19.76 -3.61 1.38
C PRO A 63 18.78 -2.62 0.73
N PHE A 64 17.89 -3.12 -0.12
CA PHE A 64 16.75 -2.39 -0.64
C PHE A 64 15.58 -3.35 -0.91
N CYS A 65 14.36 -2.82 -0.88
CA CYS A 65 13.13 -3.51 -1.22
C CYS A 65 12.38 -2.69 -2.27
N ALA A 66 11.82 -3.36 -3.28
CA ALA A 66 10.96 -2.74 -4.28
C ALA A 66 9.61 -3.45 -4.27
N VAL A 67 8.54 -2.66 -4.22
CA VAL A 67 7.17 -3.14 -4.22
C VAL A 67 6.38 -2.35 -5.25
N ASP A 68 5.71 -3.09 -6.13
CA ASP A 68 4.91 -2.55 -7.23
C ASP A 68 3.43 -2.87 -7.01
N GLU A 69 2.57 -1.93 -7.38
CA GLU A 69 1.10 -2.03 -7.38
C GLU A 69 0.43 -2.55 -6.10
N ILE A 70 1.14 -2.57 -4.96
CA ILE A 70 0.62 -3.16 -3.71
C ILE A 70 -0.63 -2.44 -3.20
N ASN A 71 -0.77 -1.15 -3.50
CA ASN A 71 -1.90 -0.32 -3.13
C ASN A 71 -2.99 -0.27 -4.20
N GLN A 72 -3.04 -1.21 -5.14
CA GLN A 72 -4.05 -1.25 -6.21
C GLN A 72 -5.02 -2.43 -6.08
N GLY A 73 -6.17 -2.33 -6.75
CA GLY A 73 -7.23 -3.34 -6.68
C GLY A 73 -8.13 -3.23 -5.44
N LEU A 74 -8.01 -2.11 -4.71
CA LEU A 74 -8.83 -1.80 -3.54
C LEU A 74 -9.68 -0.55 -3.79
N ASP A 75 -10.71 -0.34 -2.97
CA ASP A 75 -11.40 0.95 -2.94
C ASP A 75 -10.46 2.08 -2.43
N PRO A 76 -10.74 3.36 -2.75
CA PRO A 76 -9.84 4.46 -2.42
C PRO A 76 -9.48 4.61 -0.93
N ASP A 77 -10.37 4.20 -0.02
CA ASP A 77 -10.12 4.30 1.42
C ASP A 77 -9.12 3.23 1.86
N ASN A 78 -9.26 2.01 1.36
CA ASN A 78 -8.35 0.91 1.64
C ASN A 78 -6.98 1.11 0.95
N GLU A 79 -6.94 1.61 -0.29
CA GLU A 79 -5.68 1.98 -0.96
C GLU A 79 -4.90 3.02 -0.13
N ARG A 80 -5.60 4.04 0.41
CA ARG A 80 -5.00 5.06 1.29
C ARG A 80 -4.51 4.46 2.59
N MET A 81 -5.29 3.58 3.20
CA MET A 81 -4.89 2.92 4.45
C MET A 81 -3.60 2.12 4.26
N LEU A 82 -3.53 1.33 3.18
CA LEU A 82 -2.36 0.51 2.88
C LEU A 82 -1.13 1.38 2.60
N HIS A 83 -1.29 2.45 1.81
CA HIS A 83 -0.22 3.44 1.58
C HIS A 83 0.31 4.00 2.91
N ASN A 84 -0.57 4.43 3.81
CA ASN A 84 -0.16 4.99 5.09
C ASN A 84 0.61 3.97 5.95
N GLN A 85 0.21 2.69 5.91
CA GLN A 85 0.95 1.62 6.58
C GLN A 85 2.34 1.39 5.96
N VAL A 86 2.46 1.47 4.63
CA VAL A 86 3.76 1.36 3.94
C VAL A 86 4.66 2.50 4.39
N VAL A 87 4.16 3.73 4.40
CA VAL A 87 4.93 4.89 4.85
C VAL A 87 5.37 4.75 6.30
N ALA A 88 4.46 4.34 7.20
CA ALA A 88 4.77 4.18 8.62
C ALA A 88 5.82 3.10 8.89
N SER A 89 5.79 2.01 8.13
CA SER A 89 6.71 0.87 8.32
C SER A 89 8.06 1.02 7.65
N THR A 90 8.15 1.78 6.56
CA THR A 90 9.37 1.87 5.72
C THR A 90 10.19 3.13 5.97
N CYS A 91 9.65 4.13 6.67
CA CYS A 91 10.32 5.41 6.93
C CYS A 91 10.95 5.52 8.34
N LEU A 92 11.18 4.40 9.01
CA LEU A 92 11.89 4.36 10.30
C LEU A 92 13.39 4.68 10.13
N ASP A 93 14.13 4.88 11.21
CA ASP A 93 15.58 5.14 11.12
C ASP A 93 16.39 3.87 10.78
N THR A 94 15.83 2.71 11.11
CA THR A 94 16.49 1.40 10.98
C THR A 94 16.09 0.65 9.71
N THR A 95 15.27 1.25 8.85
CA THR A 95 14.75 0.59 7.65
C THR A 95 15.66 0.79 6.46
N SER A 96 15.76 -0.26 5.64
CA SER A 96 16.46 -0.24 4.36
C SER A 96 15.76 0.65 3.33
N GLN A 97 16.44 0.91 2.20
CA GLN A 97 15.86 1.70 1.13
C GLN A 97 14.62 1.02 0.55
N TYR A 98 13.50 1.73 0.47
CA TYR A 98 12.24 1.19 -0.01
C TYR A 98 11.76 1.95 -1.26
N PHE A 99 11.48 1.21 -2.33
CA PHE A 99 10.90 1.72 -3.55
C PHE A 99 9.44 1.29 -3.63
N LEU A 100 8.53 2.25 -3.59
CA LEU A 100 7.13 2.03 -3.90
C LEU A 100 6.88 2.52 -5.33
N ILE A 101 6.47 1.61 -6.20
CA ILE A 101 6.05 1.91 -7.57
C ILE A 101 4.54 1.77 -7.60
N THR A 102 3.86 2.82 -8.10
CA THR A 102 2.41 2.77 -8.25
C THR A 102 1.99 3.66 -9.42
N PRO A 103 1.21 3.15 -10.39
CA PRO A 103 0.65 3.96 -11.46
C PRO A 103 -0.47 4.90 -10.98
N LYS A 104 -0.96 4.74 -9.73
CA LYS A 104 -2.10 5.47 -9.17
C LYS A 104 -1.71 6.21 -7.89
N LEU A 105 -1.67 7.54 -7.98
CA LEU A 105 -1.55 8.40 -6.80
C LEU A 105 -2.93 8.93 -6.43
N LEU A 106 -3.45 8.46 -5.30
CA LEU A 106 -4.61 9.10 -4.67
C LEU A 106 -4.24 10.52 -4.23
N LEU A 107 -5.21 11.42 -4.29
CA LEU A 107 -5.05 12.75 -3.72
C LEU A 107 -4.97 12.67 -2.19
N ASN A 108 -4.28 13.62 -1.57
CA ASN A 108 -4.17 13.77 -0.11
C ASN A 108 -3.56 12.57 0.64
N LEU A 109 -2.62 11.85 0.01
CA LEU A 109 -1.85 10.81 0.70
C LEU A 109 -0.88 11.42 1.74
N ASN A 110 -0.55 10.64 2.77
CA ASN A 110 0.42 11.06 3.78
C ASN A 110 1.84 10.84 3.27
N TYR A 111 2.67 11.87 3.30
CA TYR A 111 4.08 11.77 2.92
C TYR A 111 4.96 12.00 4.15
N HIS A 112 6.09 11.30 4.21
CA HIS A 112 7.09 11.44 5.26
C HIS A 112 8.29 12.25 4.75
N PRO A 113 8.98 13.06 5.57
CA PRO A 113 10.14 13.86 5.14
C PRO A 113 11.30 13.05 4.53
N LYS A 114 11.42 11.77 4.89
CA LYS A 114 12.41 10.84 4.31
C LYS A 114 12.02 10.28 2.93
N MET A 115 10.78 10.52 2.48
CA MET A 115 10.32 10.05 1.17
C MET A 115 10.79 11.00 0.07
N ARG A 116 11.22 10.41 -1.05
CA ARG A 116 11.40 11.12 -2.31
C ARG A 116 10.35 10.62 -3.30
N VAL A 117 9.54 11.55 -3.81
CA VAL A 117 8.52 11.24 -4.83
C VAL A 117 9.12 11.48 -6.20
N LEU A 118 9.06 10.46 -7.06
CA LEU A 118 9.47 10.55 -8.46
C LEU A 118 8.23 10.35 -9.35
N CYS A 119 7.80 11.40 -10.03
CA CYS A 119 6.73 11.31 -11.02
C CYS A 119 7.33 11.02 -12.40
N ILE A 120 7.09 9.82 -12.92
CA ILE A 120 7.55 9.42 -14.25
C ILE A 120 6.39 9.60 -15.22
N ASN A 121 6.60 10.41 -16.26
CA ASN A 121 5.66 10.56 -17.37
C ASN A 121 6.38 10.18 -18.66
N ASN A 122 5.79 9.26 -19.42
CA ASN A 122 6.31 8.82 -20.70
C ASN A 122 5.18 8.93 -21.74
N GLY A 123 5.11 10.07 -22.42
CA GLY A 123 4.07 10.34 -23.42
C GLY A 123 4.63 11.16 -24.59
N HIS A 124 4.12 10.88 -25.80
CA HIS A 124 4.53 11.56 -27.03
C HIS A 124 4.29 13.08 -27.01
N TRP A 125 3.36 13.55 -26.17
CA TRP A 125 2.97 14.96 -26.07
C TRP A 125 3.71 15.72 -24.96
N LEU A 126 4.75 15.11 -24.38
CA LEU A 126 5.56 15.79 -23.38
C LEU A 126 6.44 16.85 -24.04
N PRO A 127 6.52 18.06 -23.46
CA PRO A 127 7.50 19.04 -23.90
C PRO A 127 8.90 18.48 -23.64
N SER A 128 9.86 18.87 -24.49
CA SER A 128 11.28 18.52 -24.32
C SER A 128 11.84 18.97 -22.96
N GLU A 129 11.25 20.01 -22.36
CA GLU A 129 11.53 20.45 -21.00
C GLU A 129 10.24 20.63 -20.19
N PHE A 130 10.15 20.00 -19.03
CA PHE A 130 9.03 20.17 -18.11
C PHE A 130 9.31 21.29 -17.10
N LYS A 131 8.60 22.42 -17.24
CA LYS A 131 8.73 23.57 -16.34
C LYS A 131 7.86 23.41 -15.08
N ILE A 132 8.38 22.68 -14.09
CA ILE A 132 7.66 22.34 -12.84
C ILE A 132 7.09 23.57 -12.11
N ARG A 133 7.82 24.69 -12.06
CA ARG A 133 7.34 25.93 -11.40
C ARG A 133 6.06 26.46 -12.05
N GLY A 134 6.05 26.56 -13.38
CA GLY A 134 4.89 27.03 -14.13
C GLY A 134 3.69 26.10 -13.95
N PHE A 135 3.93 24.78 -13.95
CA PHE A 135 2.89 23.80 -13.64
C PHE A 135 2.28 24.02 -12.24
N LEU A 136 3.11 24.17 -11.21
CA LEU A 136 2.66 24.38 -9.84
C LEU A 136 1.88 25.69 -9.65
N GLU A 137 2.30 26.77 -10.30
CA GLU A 137 1.59 28.05 -10.27
C GLU A 137 0.20 27.95 -10.90
N ASN A 138 0.10 27.32 -12.07
CA ASN A 138 -1.18 27.10 -12.75
C ASN A 138 -2.10 26.18 -11.93
N ALA A 139 -1.56 25.11 -11.34
CA ALA A 139 -2.32 24.22 -10.47
C ALA A 139 -2.89 24.95 -9.24
N LYS A 140 -2.10 25.83 -8.60
CA LYS A 140 -2.55 26.66 -7.47
C LYS A 140 -3.68 27.62 -7.88
N LYS A 141 -3.54 28.30 -9.02
CA LYS A 141 -4.58 29.21 -9.56
C LYS A 141 -5.90 28.47 -9.80
N ASN A 142 -5.83 27.31 -10.47
CA ASN A 142 -7.01 26.48 -10.76
C ASN A 142 -7.68 25.97 -9.48
N ARG A 143 -6.91 25.58 -8.46
CA ARG A 143 -7.46 25.12 -7.17
C ARG A 143 -8.18 26.24 -6.43
N LEU A 144 -7.64 27.47 -6.46
CA LEU A 144 -8.27 28.64 -5.84
C LEU A 144 -9.58 29.05 -6.54
N GLN A 145 -9.65 28.91 -7.88
CA GLN A 145 -10.89 29.17 -8.62
C GLN A 145 -11.98 28.14 -8.30
N ARG A 146 -11.63 26.85 -8.21
CA ARG A 146 -12.59 25.79 -7.86
C ARG A 146 -13.12 25.88 -6.44
N ALA A 147 -12.33 26.40 -5.50
CA ALA A 147 -12.76 26.59 -4.11
C ALA A 147 -13.68 27.80 -3.90
N ARG A 148 -13.89 28.64 -4.92
CA ARG A 148 -14.79 29.81 -4.90
C ARG A 148 -16.14 29.54 -5.56
N GLN A 149 -16.33 28.34 -6.13
CA GLN A 149 -17.60 27.83 -6.64
C GLN A 149 -18.19 26.87 -5.62
#